data_AF-A0A9E4E399-F1
#
_entry.id   AF-A0A9E4E399-F1
#
_cell.length_a   1.000
_cell.length_b   1.000
_cell.length_c   1.000
_cell.angle_alpha   90.00
_cell.angle_beta   90.00
_cell.angle_gamma   90.00
#
_symmetry.space_group_name_H-M   'P 1'
#
loop_
_entity.id
_entity.type
_entity.pdbx_description
1 polymer ?
#
loop_
_entity_poly.entity_id
_entity_poly.type
_entity_poly.pdbx_seq_one_letter_code
_entity_poly.pdbx_strand_id
1 'polypeptide(L)'
;MDPNDVNELLRSLINEFALSITSVEKGPLLISEDDNPVSRSYTENIIRRWKGDEIAEKLKKFTISGHWCLSRGRKISDVYDEVEHLASNSTRIAEVKEVLRSLIKERELPFNILHLRFTVVILPDDPMQFRTDDMVELETLQERMTLEGCFGEDNTNFHVRHAGFSLYPKEDAPDVQYSKVQEAALRLQSKIGKHGLQVRLIHNGFQLEKDREVEINVAEAKELASRLMFMTGIDYSVGAYGMGPKKGVKPGWTHTINWKHARVSSSRPW
;
A
#
# COMPACT_ATOMS: atom_id res chain seq x y z
N MET A 1 18.57 -13.53 1.90
CA MET A 1 17.19 -14.07 1.87
C MET A 1 16.44 -13.17 0.93
N ASP A 2 15.81 -13.75 -0.08
CA ASP A 2 15.14 -12.99 -1.13
C ASP A 2 13.63 -12.82 -0.85
N PRO A 3 12.89 -12.06 -1.67
CA PRO A 3 11.45 -11.88 -1.49
C PRO A 3 10.62 -13.16 -1.65
N ASN A 4 11.06 -14.14 -2.44
CA ASN A 4 10.36 -15.43 -2.58
C ASN A 4 10.45 -16.23 -1.28
N ASP A 5 11.65 -16.33 -0.69
CA ASP A 5 11.88 -16.96 0.61
C ASP A 5 10.95 -16.35 1.69
N VAL A 6 10.86 -15.02 1.72
CA VAL A 6 10.02 -14.30 2.68
C VAL A 6 8.54 -14.56 2.43
N ASN A 7 8.10 -14.63 1.17
CA ASN A 7 6.71 -14.92 0.82
C ASN A 7 6.31 -16.34 1.24
N GLU A 8 7.19 -17.33 1.06
CA GLU A 8 6.98 -18.70 1.51
C GLU A 8 6.86 -18.78 3.05
N LEU A 9 7.76 -18.08 3.77
CA LEU A 9 7.69 -17.97 5.22
C LEU A 9 6.39 -17.28 5.68
N LEU A 10 6.00 -16.21 5.01
CA LEU A 10 4.75 -15.49 5.30
C LEU A 10 3.53 -16.38 5.06
N ARG A 11 3.48 -17.15 3.96
CA ARG A 11 2.42 -18.13 3.69
C ARG A 11 2.38 -19.23 4.74
N SER A 12 3.54 -19.74 5.15
CA SER A 12 3.64 -20.72 6.24
C SER A 12 3.06 -20.16 7.55
N LEU A 13 3.40 -18.93 7.92
CA LEU A 13 2.88 -18.28 9.12
C LEU A 13 1.37 -18.00 9.03
N ILE A 14 0.88 -17.55 7.87
CA ILE A 14 -0.56 -17.38 7.63
C ILE A 14 -1.32 -18.68 7.90
N ASN A 15 -0.78 -19.81 7.44
CA ASN A 15 -1.37 -21.13 7.69
C ASN A 15 -1.23 -21.57 9.16
N GLU A 16 -0.06 -21.36 9.79
CA GLU A 16 0.21 -21.68 11.20
C GLU A 16 -0.77 -20.98 12.14
N PHE A 17 -1.03 -19.69 11.92
CA PHE A 17 -1.97 -18.89 12.70
C PHE A 17 -3.44 -19.06 12.26
N ALA A 18 -3.70 -19.94 11.28
CA ALA A 18 -5.01 -20.17 10.67
C ALA A 18 -5.70 -18.87 10.23
N LEU A 19 -4.93 -17.95 9.64
CA LEU A 19 -5.47 -16.68 9.18
C LEU A 19 -6.19 -16.87 7.85
N SER A 20 -7.41 -16.33 7.76
CA SER A 20 -8.23 -16.40 6.55
C SER A 20 -7.83 -15.34 5.52
N ILE A 21 -6.54 -15.23 5.24
CA ILE A 21 -5.95 -14.31 4.25
C ILE A 21 -5.01 -15.06 3.30
N THR A 22 -4.69 -14.43 2.17
CA THR A 22 -3.66 -14.85 1.21
C THR A 22 -2.65 -13.74 1.03
N SER A 23 -1.39 -14.13 0.85
CA SER A 23 -0.29 -13.20 0.51
C SER A 23 -0.14 -13.11 -1.00
N VAL A 24 -0.14 -11.88 -1.51
CA VAL A 24 0.17 -11.55 -2.91
C VAL A 24 1.36 -10.61 -2.94
N GLU A 25 2.38 -10.99 -3.69
CA GLU A 25 3.58 -10.19 -3.87
C GLU A 25 3.32 -8.99 -4.79
N LYS A 26 3.81 -7.81 -4.37
CA LYS A 26 3.60 -6.54 -5.08
C LYS A 26 4.73 -6.17 -6.05
N GLY A 27 5.76 -7.01 -6.14
CA GLY A 27 6.93 -6.88 -7.02
C GLY A 27 7.67 -5.55 -6.87
N PRO A 28 8.38 -5.07 -7.92
CA PRO A 28 9.26 -3.91 -7.80
C PRO A 28 8.50 -2.58 -7.73
N LEU A 29 9.01 -1.68 -6.88
CA LEU A 29 8.67 -0.27 -6.81
C LEU A 29 9.85 0.53 -7.39
N LEU A 30 9.59 1.25 -8.48
CA LEU A 30 10.49 2.25 -9.03
C LEU A 30 10.23 3.60 -8.33
N ILE A 31 11.28 4.26 -7.87
CA ILE A 31 11.22 5.56 -7.19
C ILE A 31 12.07 6.53 -7.99
N SER A 32 11.45 7.62 -8.44
CA SER A 32 12.10 8.78 -9.06
C SER A 32 12.09 9.91 -8.05
N GLU A 33 13.28 10.41 -7.66
CA GLU A 33 13.35 11.53 -6.72
C GLU A 33 12.86 12.85 -7.34
N ASP A 34 12.89 12.96 -8.66
CA ASP A 34 12.47 14.14 -9.39
C ASP A 34 11.08 13.95 -10.05
N ASP A 35 10.25 14.99 -10.03
CA ASP A 35 8.94 15.03 -10.68
C ASP A 35 8.93 15.85 -11.98
N ASN A 36 10.09 16.35 -12.43
CA ASN A 36 10.19 17.15 -13.64
C ASN A 36 9.76 16.35 -14.91
N PRO A 37 9.40 17.04 -16.02
CA PRO A 37 8.97 16.38 -17.26
C PRO A 37 10.01 15.44 -17.89
N VAL A 38 11.30 15.70 -17.71
CA VAL A 38 12.40 14.87 -18.21
C VAL A 38 12.43 13.53 -17.47
N SER A 39 12.36 13.55 -16.15
CA SER A 39 12.31 12.35 -15.30
C SER A 39 11.03 11.55 -15.54
N ARG A 40 9.93 12.22 -15.93
CA ARG A 40 8.71 11.54 -16.38
C ARG A 40 8.94 10.72 -17.64
N SER A 41 9.44 11.37 -18.69
CA SER A 41 9.75 10.72 -19.97
C SER A 41 10.76 9.58 -19.79
N TYR A 42 11.75 9.79 -18.92
CA TYR A 42 12.73 8.77 -18.53
C TYR A 42 12.06 7.53 -17.93
N THR A 43 11.24 7.74 -16.90
CA THR A 43 10.51 6.67 -16.20
C THR A 43 9.60 5.91 -17.16
N GLU A 44 8.84 6.64 -17.99
CA GLU A 44 7.95 6.05 -18.99
C GLU A 44 8.74 5.22 -20.01
N ASN A 45 9.92 5.68 -20.44
CA ASN A 45 10.80 4.95 -21.35
C ASN A 45 11.38 3.66 -20.74
N ILE A 46 11.79 3.68 -19.47
CA ILE A 46 12.27 2.47 -18.78
C ILE A 46 11.16 1.43 -18.75
N ILE A 47 9.97 1.82 -18.29
CA ILE A 47 8.87 0.88 -18.14
C ILE A 47 8.41 0.37 -19.51
N ARG A 48 8.41 1.24 -20.54
CA ARG A 48 8.15 0.85 -21.92
C ARG A 48 9.14 -0.20 -22.43
N ARG A 49 10.44 -0.02 -22.20
CA ARG A 49 11.45 -1.01 -22.59
C ARG A 49 11.38 -2.30 -21.79
N TRP A 50 10.94 -2.23 -20.53
CA TRP A 50 10.86 -3.40 -19.65
C TRP A 50 9.58 -4.23 -19.84
N LYS A 51 8.41 -3.59 -19.88
CA LYS A 51 7.09 -4.25 -19.91
C LYS A 51 6.28 -3.98 -21.20
N GLY A 52 6.82 -3.19 -22.13
CA GLY A 52 6.18 -2.88 -23.41
C GLY A 52 5.24 -1.67 -23.40
N ASP A 53 4.81 -1.26 -24.59
CA ASP A 53 4.02 -0.05 -24.84
C ASP A 53 2.66 -0.06 -24.15
N GLU A 54 1.96 -1.20 -24.13
CA GLU A 54 0.63 -1.34 -23.53
C GLU A 54 0.64 -0.98 -22.02
N ILE A 55 1.72 -1.34 -21.34
CA ILE A 55 1.89 -1.12 -19.91
C ILE A 55 2.32 0.32 -19.63
N ALA A 56 3.18 0.90 -20.46
CA ALA A 56 3.54 2.31 -20.39
C ALA A 56 2.33 3.24 -20.56
N GLU A 57 1.35 2.89 -21.39
CA GLU A 57 0.12 3.67 -21.56
C GLU A 57 -0.78 3.63 -20.32
N LYS A 58 -0.80 2.53 -19.57
CA LYS A 58 -1.56 2.40 -18.30
C LYS A 58 -0.98 3.27 -17.18
N LEU A 59 0.32 3.57 -17.22
CA LEU A 59 1.02 4.41 -16.23
C LEU A 59 0.56 5.87 -16.17
N LYS A 60 -0.10 6.38 -17.22
CA LYS A 60 -0.62 7.76 -17.27
C LYS A 60 -1.59 8.09 -16.12
N LYS A 61 -2.08 7.08 -15.38
CA LYS A 61 -3.03 7.21 -14.26
C LYS A 61 -2.39 7.13 -12.85
N PHE A 62 -1.06 7.19 -12.71
CA PHE A 62 -0.32 7.24 -11.42
C PHE A 62 -0.62 6.10 -10.43
N THR A 63 -1.01 4.95 -10.94
CA THR A 63 -1.10 3.66 -10.27
C THR A 63 -1.51 2.69 -11.36
N ILE A 64 -1.19 1.40 -11.21
CA ILE A 64 -1.82 0.20 -11.83
C ILE A 64 -0.69 -0.78 -12.21
N SER A 65 -0.41 -1.74 -11.35
CA SER A 65 -0.96 -3.10 -11.38
C SER A 65 -0.48 -3.77 -10.09
N GLY A 66 -1.13 -4.83 -9.63
CA GLY A 66 -0.83 -5.44 -8.33
C GLY A 66 0.59 -6.01 -8.15
N HIS A 67 1.47 -5.86 -9.16
CA HIS A 67 2.79 -6.50 -9.23
C HIS A 67 3.96 -5.55 -9.43
N TRP A 68 3.73 -4.25 -9.62
CA TRP A 68 4.81 -3.25 -9.60
C TRP A 68 4.20 -1.87 -9.41
N CYS A 69 5.01 -0.94 -8.88
CA CYS A 69 4.57 0.39 -8.51
C CYS A 69 5.56 1.45 -8.97
N LEU A 70 5.10 2.69 -9.09
CA LEU A 70 5.94 3.85 -9.40
C LEU A 70 5.66 4.98 -8.41
N SER A 71 6.72 5.58 -7.89
CA SER A 71 6.71 6.80 -7.07
C SER A 71 7.55 7.86 -7.78
N ARG A 72 7.04 9.10 -7.88
CA ARG A 72 7.75 10.22 -8.53
C ARG A 72 7.81 11.42 -7.61
N GLY A 73 8.87 12.22 -7.73
CA GLY A 73 9.09 13.40 -6.90
C GLY A 73 9.35 13.07 -5.43
N ARG A 74 9.88 11.89 -5.13
CA ARG A 74 10.05 11.43 -3.75
C ARG A 74 11.38 10.76 -3.53
N LYS A 75 12.05 11.14 -2.46
CA LYS A 75 13.27 10.46 -2.04
C LYS A 75 12.94 9.07 -1.51
N ILE A 76 13.92 8.16 -1.62
CA ILE A 76 13.78 6.83 -1.01
C ILE A 76 13.55 6.93 0.51
N SER A 77 14.22 7.88 1.17
CA SER A 77 14.03 8.17 2.60
C SER A 77 12.58 8.54 2.92
N ASP A 78 11.94 9.38 2.11
CA ASP A 78 10.56 9.82 2.35
C ASP A 78 9.58 8.64 2.28
N VAL A 79 9.84 7.70 1.36
CA VAL A 79 9.04 6.47 1.23
C VAL A 79 9.24 5.56 2.45
N TYR A 80 10.44 5.50 3.01
CA TYR A 80 10.73 4.69 4.19
C TYR A 80 10.09 5.31 5.43
N ASP A 81 10.24 6.62 5.61
CA ASP A 81 9.60 7.38 6.70
C ASP A 81 8.07 7.26 6.65
N GLU A 82 7.48 7.28 5.45
CA GLU A 82 6.05 7.03 5.26
C GLU A 82 5.65 5.63 5.73
N VAL A 83 6.41 4.60 5.34
CA VAL A 83 6.16 3.21 5.77
C VAL A 83 6.24 3.09 7.28
N GLU A 84 7.26 3.69 7.90
CA GLU A 84 7.42 3.73 9.35
C GLU A 84 6.25 4.42 10.05
N HIS A 85 5.87 5.60 9.57
CA HIS A 85 4.77 6.37 10.13
C HIS A 85 3.43 5.63 10.01
N LEU A 86 3.14 5.03 8.85
CA LEU A 86 1.93 4.23 8.63
C LEU A 86 1.91 2.98 9.51
N ALA A 87 3.04 2.30 9.69
CA ALA A 87 3.15 1.14 10.57
C ALA A 87 2.94 1.52 12.04
N SER A 88 3.51 2.64 12.50
CA SER A 88 3.29 3.16 13.85
C SER A 88 1.81 3.42 14.12
N ASN A 89 1.13 4.12 13.21
CA ASN A 89 -0.31 4.37 13.32
C ASN A 89 -1.14 3.08 13.27
N SER A 90 -0.65 2.01 12.62
CA SER A 90 -1.36 0.72 12.49
C SER A 90 -1.60 0.05 13.84
N THR A 91 -0.75 0.34 14.84
CA THR A 91 -0.93 -0.13 16.22
C THR A 91 -2.18 0.43 16.90
N ARG A 92 -2.68 1.60 16.45
CA ARG A 92 -3.87 2.27 17.00
C ARG A 92 -5.18 1.81 16.36
N ILE A 93 -5.16 0.76 15.56
CA ILE A 93 -6.33 0.37 14.77
C ILE A 93 -7.58 0.08 15.61
N ALA A 94 -7.43 -0.49 16.79
CA ALA A 94 -8.55 -0.78 17.69
C ALA A 94 -9.21 0.51 18.19
N GLU A 95 -8.38 1.49 18.62
CA GLU A 95 -8.82 2.83 19.03
C GLU A 95 -9.58 3.52 17.88
N VAL A 96 -8.98 3.56 16.69
CA VAL A 96 -9.59 4.20 15.51
C VAL A 96 -10.92 3.54 15.14
N LYS A 97 -11.01 2.21 15.22
CA LYS A 97 -12.25 1.48 14.94
C LYS A 97 -13.36 1.89 15.92
N GLU A 98 -13.06 2.05 17.20
CA GLU A 98 -14.03 2.50 18.20
C GLU A 98 -14.48 3.94 17.97
N VAL A 99 -13.56 4.85 17.64
CA VAL A 99 -13.93 6.23 17.28
C VAL A 99 -14.86 6.24 16.06
N LEU A 100 -14.54 5.47 15.03
CA LEU A 100 -15.37 5.37 13.82
C LEU A 100 -16.76 4.77 14.14
N ARG A 101 -16.84 3.75 15.00
CA ARG A 101 -18.12 3.20 15.50
C ARG A 101 -18.94 4.27 16.23
N SER A 102 -18.30 5.07 17.07
CA SER A 102 -18.96 6.15 17.79
C SER A 102 -19.53 7.21 16.84
N LEU A 103 -18.75 7.62 15.83
CA LEU A 103 -19.18 8.61 14.83
C LEU A 103 -20.36 8.11 14.00
N ILE A 104 -20.35 6.84 13.59
CA ILE A 104 -21.45 6.21 12.86
C ILE A 104 -22.70 6.15 13.74
N LYS A 105 -22.56 5.75 15.01
CA LYS A 105 -23.68 5.65 15.96
C LYS A 105 -24.28 7.00 16.30
N GLU A 106 -23.46 8.03 16.52
CA GLU A 106 -23.88 9.40 16.84
C GLU A 106 -24.87 9.95 15.81
N ARG A 107 -24.68 9.57 14.54
CA ARG A 107 -25.50 10.05 13.41
C ARG A 107 -26.46 8.99 12.86
N GLU A 108 -26.60 7.87 13.55
CA GLU A 108 -27.44 6.74 13.14
C GLU A 108 -27.16 6.31 11.68
N LEU A 109 -25.89 6.39 11.26
CA LEU A 109 -25.52 6.09 9.88
C LEU A 109 -25.59 4.58 9.63
N PRO A 110 -26.13 4.14 8.48
CA PRO A 110 -26.36 2.73 8.17
C PRO A 110 -25.09 2.02 7.66
N PHE A 111 -23.95 2.24 8.33
CA PHE A 111 -22.66 1.70 7.93
C PHE A 111 -22.21 0.55 8.84
N ASN A 112 -21.84 -0.54 8.21
CA ASN A 112 -20.97 -1.57 8.77
C ASN A 112 -19.52 -1.22 8.50
N ILE A 113 -18.65 -1.48 9.48
CA ILE A 113 -17.21 -1.27 9.36
C ILE A 113 -16.54 -2.62 9.12
N LEU A 114 -15.89 -2.75 7.97
CA LEU A 114 -15.04 -3.87 7.61
C LEU A 114 -13.57 -3.44 7.63
N HIS A 115 -12.68 -4.35 8.05
CA HIS A 115 -11.24 -4.13 7.91
C HIS A 115 -10.83 -4.23 6.44
N LEU A 116 -10.03 -3.28 5.96
CA LEU A 116 -9.34 -3.46 4.67
C LEU A 116 -8.17 -4.42 4.82
N ARG A 117 -7.52 -4.61 3.67
CA ARG A 117 -6.29 -5.35 3.46
C ARG A 117 -5.17 -4.81 4.34
N PHE A 118 -4.22 -5.68 4.65
CA PHE A 118 -2.95 -5.31 5.26
C PHE A 118 -1.85 -5.35 4.20
N THR A 119 -0.75 -4.65 4.45
CA THR A 119 0.47 -4.76 3.66
C THR A 119 1.63 -5.09 4.60
N VAL A 120 2.40 -6.13 4.28
CA VAL A 120 3.68 -6.41 4.92
C VAL A 120 4.78 -5.85 4.05
N VAL A 121 5.48 -4.82 4.53
CA VAL A 121 6.64 -4.24 3.87
C VAL A 121 7.90 -4.77 4.53
N ILE A 122 8.88 -5.16 3.73
CA ILE A 122 10.19 -5.56 4.19
C ILE A 122 11.15 -4.41 3.92
N LEU A 123 11.83 -3.93 4.96
CA LEU A 123 12.85 -2.89 4.89
C LEU A 123 14.19 -3.54 5.25
N PRO A 124 15.13 -3.66 4.30
CA PRO A 124 16.45 -4.18 4.63
C PRO A 124 17.29 -3.09 5.33
N ASP A 125 18.20 -3.50 6.21
CA ASP A 125 19.21 -2.63 6.83
C ASP A 125 20.17 -2.09 5.77
N ASP A 126 20.43 -2.89 4.74
CA ASP A 126 21.11 -2.51 3.51
C ASP A 126 20.16 -2.64 2.30
N PRO A 127 19.75 -1.54 1.65
CA PRO A 127 18.85 -1.51 0.49
C PRO A 127 19.21 -2.48 -0.63
N MET A 128 20.49 -2.87 -0.74
CA MET A 128 20.97 -3.72 -1.82
C MET A 128 20.75 -5.23 -1.60
N GLN A 129 20.34 -5.68 -0.40
CA GLN A 129 20.34 -7.11 -0.04
C GLN A 129 19.00 -7.84 -0.18
N PHE A 130 17.92 -7.14 -0.55
CA PHE A 130 16.58 -7.72 -0.69
C PHE A 130 15.98 -7.43 -2.07
N ARG A 131 16.20 -8.35 -3.03
CA ARG A 131 15.90 -8.15 -4.45
C ARG A 131 15.24 -9.35 -5.10
N THR A 132 14.40 -9.11 -6.11
CA THR A 132 13.93 -10.12 -7.08
C THR A 132 14.69 -10.00 -8.40
N ASP A 133 14.58 -11.02 -9.26
CA ASP A 133 15.12 -10.98 -10.63
C ASP A 133 14.58 -9.78 -11.43
N ASP A 134 13.28 -9.50 -11.29
CA ASP A 134 12.61 -8.33 -11.90
C ASP A 134 13.24 -7.00 -11.45
N MET A 135 13.71 -6.90 -10.20
CA MET A 135 14.41 -5.69 -9.71
C MET A 135 15.79 -5.56 -10.34
N VAL A 136 16.54 -6.66 -10.43
CA VAL A 136 17.89 -6.69 -11.03
C VAL A 136 17.81 -6.37 -12.53
N GLU A 137 16.82 -6.89 -13.24
CA GLU A 137 16.57 -6.57 -14.64
C GLU A 137 16.30 -5.06 -14.81
N LEU A 138 15.47 -4.49 -13.93
CA LEU A 138 15.12 -3.07 -13.98
C LEU A 138 16.33 -2.16 -13.71
N GLU A 139 17.18 -2.51 -12.74
CA GLU A 139 18.43 -1.82 -12.46
C GLU A 139 19.41 -1.92 -13.65
N THR A 140 19.58 -3.11 -14.22
CA THR A 140 20.44 -3.34 -15.39
C THR A 140 19.97 -2.53 -16.61
N LEU A 141 18.66 -2.44 -16.80
CA LEU A 141 18.06 -1.63 -17.86
C LEU A 141 18.34 -0.13 -17.66
N GLN A 142 18.25 0.36 -16.42
CA GLN A 142 18.58 1.75 -16.08
C GLN A 142 20.04 2.06 -16.41
N GLU A 143 20.98 1.21 -15.98
CA GLU A 143 22.40 1.38 -16.25
C GLU A 143 22.70 1.43 -17.74
N ARG A 144 22.12 0.49 -18.51
CA ARG A 144 22.28 0.45 -19.97
C ARG A 144 21.76 1.71 -20.65
N MET A 145 20.57 2.18 -20.25
CA MET A 145 19.96 3.37 -20.81
C MET A 145 20.76 4.64 -20.53
N THR A 146 21.40 4.70 -19.36
CA THR A 146 22.33 5.78 -19.01
C THR A 146 23.60 5.73 -19.88
N LEU A 147 24.19 4.54 -20.08
CA LEU A 147 25.37 4.35 -20.93
C LEU A 147 25.10 4.64 -22.42
N GLU A 148 23.90 4.34 -22.91
CA GLU A 148 23.46 4.63 -24.29
C GLU A 148 23.26 6.13 -24.55
N GLY A 149 23.45 7.00 -23.55
CA GLY A 149 23.20 8.44 -23.68
C GLY A 149 21.75 8.74 -24.03
N CYS A 150 20.81 7.83 -23.72
CA CYS A 150 19.39 8.05 -23.94
C CYS A 150 18.87 9.25 -23.13
N PHE A 151 19.66 9.75 -22.18
CA PHE A 151 19.29 10.74 -21.18
C PHE A 151 20.49 11.59 -20.73
N GLY A 152 20.22 12.81 -20.27
CA GLY A 152 21.26 13.76 -19.79
C GLY A 152 21.84 13.39 -18.43
N GLU A 153 23.00 13.97 -18.11
CA GLU A 153 23.80 13.71 -16.89
C GLU A 153 23.05 13.98 -15.57
N ASP A 154 21.95 14.74 -15.59
CA ASP A 154 21.16 15.13 -14.43
C ASP A 154 20.11 14.08 -13.96
N ASN A 155 20.00 12.93 -14.64
CA ASN A 155 18.90 11.95 -14.39
C ASN A 155 19.24 10.85 -13.37
N THR A 156 20.07 11.12 -12.37
CA THR A 156 20.78 10.09 -11.59
C THR A 156 20.07 9.53 -10.35
N ASN A 157 18.87 10.00 -10.00
CA ASN A 157 18.23 9.59 -8.73
C ASN A 157 17.00 8.70 -8.94
N PHE A 158 17.24 7.50 -9.46
CA PHE A 158 16.24 6.42 -9.50
C PHE A 158 16.65 5.29 -8.56
N HIS A 159 15.66 4.76 -7.85
CA HIS A 159 15.86 3.64 -6.94
C HIS A 159 14.82 2.55 -7.20
N VAL A 160 15.26 1.30 -7.11
CA VAL A 160 14.38 0.13 -7.19
C VAL A 160 14.34 -0.54 -5.82
N ARG A 161 13.15 -0.91 -5.36
CA ARG A 161 12.96 -1.70 -4.14
C ARG A 161 11.79 -2.66 -4.27
N HIS A 162 11.66 -3.63 -3.36
CA HIS A 162 10.47 -4.46 -3.31
C HIS A 162 9.29 -3.71 -2.65
N ALA A 163 8.09 -3.77 -3.24
CA ALA A 163 6.89 -3.08 -2.77
C ALA A 163 6.17 -3.80 -1.60
N GLY A 164 6.68 -4.97 -1.19
CA GLY A 164 6.13 -5.77 -0.11
C GLY A 164 5.05 -6.76 -0.57
N PHE A 165 4.25 -7.22 0.39
CA PHE A 165 3.24 -8.24 0.21
C PHE A 165 1.89 -7.71 0.66
N SER A 166 0.89 -7.74 -0.21
CA SER A 166 -0.48 -7.43 0.17
C SER A 166 -1.19 -8.66 0.68
N LEU A 167 -1.85 -8.51 1.83
CA LEU A 167 -2.62 -9.54 2.50
C LEU A 167 -4.09 -9.34 2.19
N TYR A 168 -4.66 -10.26 1.41
CA TYR A 168 -6.05 -10.23 0.98
C TYR A 168 -6.87 -11.20 1.81
N PRO A 169 -8.04 -10.80 2.35
CA PRO A 169 -8.95 -11.77 2.95
C PRO A 169 -9.37 -12.80 1.90
N LYS A 170 -9.47 -14.07 2.32
CA LYS A 170 -10.08 -15.12 1.51
C LYS A 170 -11.56 -14.80 1.29
N GLU A 171 -12.12 -15.24 0.17
CA GLU A 171 -13.56 -15.08 -0.08
C GLU A 171 -14.36 -15.76 1.04
N ASP A 172 -15.45 -15.09 1.46
CA ASP A 172 -16.37 -15.53 2.52
C ASP A 172 -15.75 -15.86 3.88
N ALA A 173 -14.53 -15.38 4.13
CA ALA A 173 -13.86 -15.51 5.41
C ALA A 173 -14.39 -14.51 6.46
N PRO A 174 -14.34 -14.88 7.76
CA PRO A 174 -14.56 -13.92 8.83
C PRO A 174 -13.51 -12.81 8.80
N ASP A 175 -13.89 -11.65 9.33
CA ASP A 175 -12.98 -10.51 9.51
C ASP A 175 -11.71 -10.94 10.26
N VAL A 176 -10.56 -10.64 9.64
CA VAL A 176 -9.27 -10.98 10.23
C VAL A 176 -8.90 -9.92 11.28
N GLN A 177 -8.68 -10.38 12.51
CA GLN A 177 -8.27 -9.51 13.60
C GLN A 177 -6.83 -9.02 13.39
N TYR A 178 -6.62 -7.71 13.50
CA TYR A 178 -5.29 -7.11 13.36
C TYR A 178 -4.27 -7.71 14.32
N SER A 179 -4.65 -7.99 15.58
CA SER A 179 -3.76 -8.59 16.58
C SER A 179 -3.13 -9.90 16.08
N LYS A 180 -3.91 -10.76 15.43
CA LYS A 180 -3.39 -12.02 14.87
C LYS A 180 -2.47 -11.82 13.67
N VAL A 181 -2.76 -10.83 12.82
CA VAL A 181 -1.86 -10.46 11.70
C VAL A 181 -0.56 -9.87 12.25
N GLN A 182 -0.65 -9.08 13.32
CA GLN A 182 0.49 -8.52 14.02
C GLN A 182 1.36 -9.60 14.65
N GLU A 183 0.77 -10.61 15.29
CA GLU A 183 1.50 -11.78 15.80
C GLU A 183 2.27 -12.50 14.68
N ALA A 184 1.62 -12.76 13.54
CA ALA A 184 2.28 -13.36 12.39
C ALA A 184 3.43 -12.49 11.84
N ALA A 185 3.24 -11.17 11.77
CA ALA A 185 4.27 -10.23 11.34
C ALA A 185 5.47 -10.17 12.31
N LEU A 186 5.22 -10.19 13.63
CA LEU A 186 6.27 -10.26 14.65
C LEU A 186 7.04 -11.59 14.56
N ARG A 187 6.34 -12.69 14.30
CA ARG A 187 6.99 -13.99 14.09
C ARG A 187 7.83 -14.01 12.82
N LEU A 188 7.38 -13.36 11.75
CA LEU A 188 8.17 -13.16 10.54
C LEU A 188 9.43 -12.34 10.83
N GLN A 189 9.30 -11.20 11.52
CA GLN A 189 10.43 -10.35 11.93
C GLN A 189 11.50 -11.14 12.68
N SER A 190 11.09 -11.98 13.63
CA SER A 190 12.01 -12.83 14.40
C SER A 190 12.76 -13.84 13.52
N LYS A 191 12.12 -14.39 12.48
CA LYS A 191 12.74 -15.36 11.55
C LYS A 191 13.72 -14.70 10.58
N ILE A 192 13.41 -13.49 10.10
CA ILE A 192 14.18 -12.84 9.04
C ILE A 192 15.17 -11.78 9.54
N GLY A 193 15.04 -11.31 10.79
CA GLY A 193 15.88 -10.24 11.35
C GLY A 193 17.37 -10.54 11.36
N LYS A 194 17.77 -11.82 11.50
CA LYS A 194 19.18 -12.24 11.39
C LYS A 194 19.81 -11.99 10.02
N HIS A 195 19.00 -11.71 9.00
CA HIS A 195 19.41 -11.36 7.65
C HIS A 195 19.44 -9.84 7.42
N GLY A 196 19.37 -9.03 8.50
CA GLY A 196 19.28 -7.57 8.40
C GLY A 196 17.98 -7.11 7.74
N LEU A 197 16.88 -7.84 7.94
CA LEU A 197 15.57 -7.52 7.36
C LEU A 197 14.58 -7.12 8.44
N GLN A 198 13.91 -6.01 8.23
CA GLN A 198 12.87 -5.48 9.11
C GLN A 198 11.49 -5.64 8.47
N VAL A 199 10.48 -5.91 9.29
CA VAL A 199 9.09 -6.10 8.91
C VAL A 199 8.28 -4.91 9.40
N ARG A 200 7.47 -4.34 8.52
CA ARG A 200 6.48 -3.31 8.83
C ARG A 200 5.11 -3.76 8.37
N LEU A 201 4.16 -3.80 9.30
CA LEU A 201 2.77 -4.14 9.04
C LEU A 201 1.97 -2.85 8.91
N ILE A 202 1.35 -2.64 7.75
CA ILE A 202 0.53 -1.47 7.44
C ILE A 202 -0.92 -1.91 7.32
N HIS A 203 -1.81 -1.25 8.05
CA HIS A 203 -3.25 -1.34 7.87
C HIS A 203 -3.72 -0.33 6.81
N ASN A 204 -4.36 -0.77 5.73
CA ASN A 204 -4.70 0.15 4.62
C ASN A 204 -6.00 0.92 4.83
N GLY A 205 -6.78 0.63 5.89
CA GLY A 205 -7.99 1.39 6.23
C GLY A 205 -9.24 0.58 6.48
N PHE A 206 -10.37 1.26 6.48
CA PHE A 206 -11.66 0.64 6.72
C PHE A 206 -12.52 0.73 5.48
N GLN A 207 -13.27 -0.32 5.21
CA GLN A 207 -14.34 -0.29 4.24
C GLN A 207 -15.65 -0.09 5.00
N LEU A 208 -16.38 0.96 4.62
CA LEU A 208 -17.73 1.22 5.08
C LEU A 208 -18.71 0.61 4.08
N GLU A 209 -19.43 -0.41 4.52
CA GLU A 209 -20.44 -1.11 3.74
C GLU A 209 -21.83 -0.79 4.27
N LYS A 210 -22.82 -0.62 3.40
CA LYS A 210 -24.21 -0.39 3.80
C LYS A 210 -25.17 -1.36 3.14
N ASP A 211 -26.39 -1.40 3.66
CA ASP A 211 -27.51 -2.07 3.02
C ASP A 211 -27.94 -1.36 1.73
N ARG A 212 -28.51 -2.12 0.79
CA ARG A 212 -28.87 -1.64 -0.54
C ARG A 212 -29.86 -0.47 -0.54
N GLU A 213 -30.81 -0.50 0.39
CA GLU A 213 -32.04 0.28 0.33
C GLU A 213 -31.88 1.73 0.79
N VAL A 214 -30.73 2.09 1.37
CA VAL A 214 -30.49 3.45 1.88
C VAL A 214 -29.64 4.24 0.90
N GLU A 215 -30.12 5.35 0.34
CA GLU A 215 -29.30 6.24 -0.47
C GLU A 215 -28.27 6.97 0.42
N ILE A 216 -27.01 7.11 -0.05
CA ILE A 216 -25.97 7.81 0.72
C ILE A 216 -25.49 9.04 -0.03
N ASN A 217 -25.27 10.11 0.73
CA ASN A 217 -24.57 11.28 0.27
C ASN A 217 -23.04 11.11 0.45
N VAL A 218 -22.27 11.17 -0.64
CA VAL A 218 -20.79 11.14 -0.60
C VAL A 218 -20.19 12.18 0.35
N ALA A 219 -20.90 13.30 0.57
CA ALA A 219 -20.51 14.31 1.55
C ALA A 219 -20.44 13.74 2.98
N GLU A 220 -21.30 12.79 3.35
CA GLU A 220 -21.31 12.18 4.69
C GLU A 220 -20.08 11.30 4.91
N ALA A 221 -19.71 10.48 3.94
CA ALA A 221 -18.49 9.67 4.02
C ALA A 221 -17.22 10.54 4.09
N LYS A 222 -17.19 11.65 3.33
CA LYS A 222 -16.10 12.63 3.39
C LYS A 222 -16.04 13.35 4.73
N GLU A 223 -17.18 13.75 5.27
CA GLU A 223 -17.26 14.40 6.56
C GLU A 223 -16.84 13.45 7.71
N LEU A 224 -17.27 12.19 7.66
CA LEU A 224 -16.81 11.15 8.57
C LEU A 224 -15.29 11.00 8.55
N ALA A 225 -14.69 10.93 7.36
CA ALA A 225 -13.23 10.84 7.23
C ALA A 225 -12.55 12.08 7.83
N SER A 226 -13.07 13.28 7.58
CA SER A 226 -12.56 14.53 8.17
C SER A 226 -12.68 14.56 9.70
N ARG A 227 -13.80 14.12 10.27
CA ARG A 227 -13.99 14.04 11.73
C ARG A 227 -13.08 13.00 12.35
N LEU A 228 -12.95 11.83 11.73
CA LEU A 228 -12.03 10.79 12.17
C LEU A 228 -10.59 11.28 12.17
N MET A 229 -10.19 12.04 11.13
CA MET A 229 -8.89 12.70 11.07
C MET A 229 -8.70 13.67 12.23
N PHE A 230 -9.67 14.56 12.48
CA PHE A 230 -9.59 15.52 13.59
C PHE A 230 -9.47 14.84 14.96
N MET A 231 -10.20 13.73 15.18
CA MET A 231 -10.22 13.04 16.47
C MET A 231 -8.99 12.17 16.73
N THR A 232 -8.41 11.58 15.68
CA THR A 232 -7.31 10.60 15.83
C THR A 232 -5.95 11.17 15.46
N GLY A 233 -5.92 12.30 14.74
CA GLY A 233 -4.71 12.92 14.18
C GLY A 233 -4.17 12.20 12.93
N ILE A 234 -4.86 11.18 12.42
CA ILE A 234 -4.42 10.37 11.27
C ILE A 234 -5.14 10.85 10.02
N ASP A 235 -4.43 11.05 8.91
CA ASP A 235 -5.05 11.48 7.66
C ASP A 235 -5.78 10.30 6.99
N TYR A 236 -7.08 10.51 6.76
CA TYR A 236 -7.94 9.57 6.09
C TYR A 236 -8.48 10.19 4.82
N SER A 237 -8.49 9.39 3.76
CA SER A 237 -9.12 9.79 2.52
C SER A 237 -10.20 8.81 2.10
N VAL A 238 -11.24 9.33 1.48
CA VAL A 238 -12.28 8.51 0.86
C VAL A 238 -11.79 8.07 -0.53
N GLY A 239 -11.75 6.75 -0.73
CA GLY A 239 -11.44 6.09 -1.99
C GLY A 239 -12.69 5.70 -2.79
N ALA A 240 -12.50 4.80 -3.76
CA ALA A 240 -13.46 4.49 -4.81
C ALA A 240 -14.86 4.06 -4.31
N TYR A 241 -15.85 4.44 -5.12
CA TYR A 241 -17.27 4.09 -5.05
C TYR A 241 -17.54 2.90 -5.97
N GLY A 242 -18.21 1.87 -5.46
CA GLY A 242 -18.58 0.70 -6.28
C GLY A 242 -19.65 -0.16 -5.62
N MET A 243 -20.37 -0.90 -6.45
CA MET A 243 -21.09 -2.09 -6.00
C MET A 243 -20.07 -3.22 -5.92
N GLY A 244 -19.73 -3.65 -4.71
CA GLY A 244 -18.82 -4.80 -4.54
C GLY A 244 -19.48 -6.09 -5.05
N PRO A 245 -18.81 -6.91 -5.86
CA PRO A 245 -19.28 -8.26 -6.13
C PRO A 245 -18.83 -9.15 -4.97
N LYS A 246 -19.74 -9.49 -4.06
CA LYS A 246 -19.60 -10.71 -3.25
C LYS A 246 -20.76 -11.63 -3.64
N LYS A 247 -20.46 -12.79 -4.25
CA LYS A 247 -21.47 -13.83 -4.44
C LYS A 247 -21.79 -14.41 -3.06
N GLY A 248 -22.98 -14.13 -2.54
CA GLY A 248 -23.45 -14.63 -1.24
C GLY A 248 -23.69 -13.55 -0.18
N VAL A 249 -23.17 -12.34 -0.37
CA VAL A 249 -23.51 -11.14 0.43
C VAL A 249 -24.35 -10.23 -0.47
N LYS A 250 -25.39 -9.57 0.05
CA LYS A 250 -26.21 -8.65 -0.74
C LYS A 250 -25.32 -7.51 -1.30
N PRO A 251 -25.18 -7.33 -2.63
CA PRO A 251 -24.97 -6.06 -3.32
C PRO A 251 -24.83 -4.72 -2.62
N GLY A 252 -23.86 -4.45 -1.74
CA GLY A 252 -23.80 -3.18 -1.03
C GLY A 252 -23.12 -2.08 -1.85
N TRP A 253 -23.49 -0.82 -1.62
CA TRP A 253 -22.62 0.30 -2.00
C TRP A 253 -21.52 0.42 -0.95
N THR A 254 -20.27 0.50 -1.40
CA THR A 254 -19.10 0.51 -0.50
C THR A 254 -18.33 1.82 -0.63
N HIS A 255 -17.99 2.43 0.50
CA HIS A 255 -17.02 3.52 0.58
C HIS A 255 -15.77 2.99 1.26
N THR A 256 -14.59 3.38 0.77
CA THR A 256 -13.33 2.96 1.37
C THR A 256 -12.69 4.16 2.06
N ILE A 257 -12.53 4.11 3.37
CA ILE A 257 -11.72 5.07 4.13
C ILE A 257 -10.30 4.52 4.15
N ASN A 258 -9.46 5.01 3.26
CA ASN A 258 -8.07 4.62 3.17
C ASN A 258 -7.22 5.48 4.09
N TRP A 259 -6.21 4.85 4.65
CA TRP A 259 -5.13 5.55 5.32
C TRP A 259 -4.32 6.21 4.23
N LYS A 260 -4.20 7.53 4.27
CA LYS A 260 -3.25 8.21 3.41
C LYS A 260 -2.24 8.90 4.28
N HIS A 261 -0.98 8.73 3.93
CA HIS A 261 -0.02 9.79 4.08
C HIS A 261 0.92 9.65 2.92
N ALA A 262 0.85 10.57 1.98
CA ALA A 262 2.06 11.27 1.59
C ALA A 262 1.70 12.39 0.63
N ARG A 263 1.71 13.59 1.19
CA ARG A 263 2.30 14.73 0.53
C ARG A 263 3.16 15.42 1.57
N VAL A 264 4.47 15.39 1.39
CA VAL A 264 5.23 16.60 1.69
C VAL A 264 4.78 17.61 0.64
N SER A 265 3.66 18.28 0.85
CA SER A 265 3.47 19.58 0.20
C SER A 265 4.17 20.57 1.09
N SER A 266 5.35 21.00 0.66
CA SER A 266 6.02 22.19 1.15
C SER A 266 5.17 23.43 0.83
N SER A 267 4.07 23.59 1.56
CA SER A 267 3.28 24.81 1.62
C SER A 267 2.60 24.83 2.99
N ARG A 268 3.25 25.54 3.92
CA ARG A 268 2.67 25.88 5.23
C ARG A 268 1.31 26.57 5.02
N PRO A 269 0.30 26.34 5.87
CA PRO A 269 -0.84 27.23 5.94
C PRO A 269 -0.40 28.54 6.61
N TRP A 270 -0.69 29.65 5.94
CA TRP A 270 -0.81 30.98 6.55
C TRP A 270 -2.16 31.09 7.25
#